data_AF-U2QTR7-F1
#
_entry.id   AF-U2QTR7-F1
#
_cell.length_a   1.000
_cell.length_b   1.000
_cell.length_c   1.000
_cell.angle_alpha   90.00
_cell.angle_beta   90.00
_cell.angle_gamma   90.00
#
_symmetry.space_group_name_H-M   'P 1'
#
loop_
_entity.id
_entity.type
_entity.pdbx_description
1 polymer ?
#
loop_
_entity_poly.entity_id
_entity_poly.type
_entity_poly.pdbx_seq_one_letter_code
_entity_poly.pdbx_strand_id
1 'polypeptide(L)'
;MEKTNQLGGQMRLACRAPFKQEISKWMIYLQNQCKKYNVNILLNQEVTSDTIKENKPDIVIVATGATPHLPGFAAKDSINAHDVLSEKVSIPGGNVAIIGGGMVGIETAEYLTINAKGPMMTTIIEMADSIGQGMVPNNLVPTMQRLAQHGTKILTHTKVLNINNNAIEVESYGKPTKLSGFTHIIYATGVKPQNHLYDEIKEEVEAYCIGDASQPAQALEAVRSAYELSMNL
;
A
#
# COMPACT_ATOMS: atom_id res chain seq x y z
N MET A 1 -18.87 1.63 9.34
CA MET A 1 -18.05 1.98 10.51
C MET A 1 -16.60 2.04 10.07
N GLU A 2 -15.77 2.89 10.68
CA GLU A 2 -14.36 3.10 10.32
C GLU A 2 -13.54 3.23 11.61
N LYS A 3 -12.45 2.44 11.69
CA LYS A 3 -11.62 2.35 12.90
C LYS A 3 -10.86 3.64 13.21
N THR A 4 -10.51 4.40 12.18
CA THR A 4 -9.76 5.66 12.30
C THR A 4 -10.70 6.86 12.40
N ASN A 5 -10.13 8.04 12.65
CA ASN A 5 -10.88 9.29 12.73
C ASN A 5 -11.23 9.91 11.36
N GLN A 6 -10.95 9.22 10.25
CA GLN A 6 -11.14 9.75 8.89
C GLN A 6 -11.48 8.66 7.88
N LEU A 7 -12.35 8.96 6.92
CA LEU A 7 -12.65 8.07 5.79
C LEU A 7 -11.52 8.07 4.73
N GLY A 8 -11.47 7.00 3.94
CA GLY A 8 -10.70 6.93 2.70
C GLY A 8 -9.63 5.84 2.66
N GLY A 9 -9.29 5.22 3.79
CA GLY A 9 -8.36 4.09 3.84
C GLY A 9 -7.05 4.35 3.07
N GLN A 10 -6.64 3.39 2.24
CA GLN A 10 -5.42 3.46 1.42
C GLN A 10 -5.42 4.59 0.38
N MET A 11 -6.59 5.11 -0.03
CA MET A 11 -6.67 6.22 -0.99
C MET A 11 -6.04 7.49 -0.44
N ARG A 12 -6.08 7.71 0.89
CA ARG A 12 -5.39 8.82 1.55
C ARG A 12 -3.88 8.76 1.34
N LEU A 13 -3.33 7.55 1.36
CA LEU A 13 -1.91 7.27 1.17
C LEU A 13 -1.53 7.36 -0.31
N ALA A 14 -2.38 6.84 -1.21
CA ALA A 14 -2.20 6.95 -2.66
C ALA A 14 -2.12 8.42 -3.14
N CYS A 15 -2.84 9.34 -2.49
CA CYS A 15 -2.79 10.77 -2.80
C CYS A 15 -1.47 11.46 -2.40
N ARG A 16 -0.65 10.82 -1.56
CA ARG A 16 0.66 11.34 -1.13
C ARG A 16 1.74 11.08 -2.16
N ALA A 17 1.58 10.04 -2.99
CA ALA A 17 2.45 9.83 -4.13
C ALA A 17 2.45 11.10 -5.02
N PRO A 18 3.62 11.55 -5.48
CA PRO A 18 3.72 12.72 -6.35
C PRO A 18 2.78 12.60 -7.57
N PHE A 19 2.16 13.73 -7.94
CA PHE A 19 1.25 13.84 -9.10
C PHE A 19 -0.08 13.06 -9.00
N LYS A 20 -0.40 12.46 -7.85
CA LYS A 20 -1.68 11.78 -7.58
C LYS A 20 -2.65 12.55 -6.68
N GLN A 21 -2.37 13.81 -6.38
CA GLN A 21 -3.14 14.62 -5.42
C GLN A 21 -4.61 14.81 -5.84
N GLU A 22 -4.88 14.83 -7.15
CA GLU A 22 -6.22 14.96 -7.73
C GLU A 22 -7.18 13.84 -7.30
N ILE A 23 -6.64 12.66 -6.97
CA ILE A 23 -7.43 11.53 -6.43
C ILE A 23 -8.17 11.93 -5.14
N SER A 24 -7.66 12.90 -4.38
CA SER A 24 -8.33 13.42 -3.18
C SER A 24 -9.71 14.01 -3.48
N LYS A 25 -9.92 14.59 -4.67
CA LYS A 25 -11.22 15.14 -5.08
C LYS A 25 -12.28 14.05 -5.19
N TRP A 26 -11.90 12.85 -5.64
CA TRP A 26 -12.80 11.71 -5.70
C TRP A 26 -13.22 11.23 -4.30
N MET A 27 -12.29 11.20 -3.34
CA MET A 27 -12.65 10.91 -1.94
C MET A 27 -13.63 11.95 -1.37
N ILE A 28 -13.38 13.24 -1.61
CA ILE A 28 -14.28 14.32 -1.17
C ILE A 28 -15.67 14.15 -1.80
N TYR A 29 -15.72 13.81 -3.10
CA TYR A 29 -16.97 13.52 -3.78
C TYR A 29 -17.75 12.38 -3.11
N LEU A 30 -17.10 11.24 -2.84
CA LEU A 30 -17.75 10.10 -2.18
C LEU A 30 -18.27 10.46 -0.78
N GLN A 31 -17.48 11.18 0.01
CA GLN A 31 -17.92 11.66 1.33
C GLN A 31 -19.16 12.57 1.22
N ASN A 32 -19.20 13.44 0.21
CA ASN A 32 -20.37 14.28 -0.04
C ASN A 32 -21.58 13.48 -0.53
N GLN A 33 -21.39 12.41 -1.31
CA GLN A 33 -22.48 11.50 -1.66
C GLN A 33 -23.02 10.80 -0.41
N CYS A 34 -22.16 10.24 0.46
CA CYS A 34 -22.59 9.63 1.72
C CYS A 34 -23.42 10.61 2.57
N LYS A 35 -22.98 11.87 2.68
CA LYS A 35 -23.75 12.93 3.36
C LYS A 35 -25.10 13.20 2.70
N LYS A 36 -25.13 13.34 1.37
CA LYS A 36 -26.35 13.59 0.59
C LYS A 36 -27.40 12.49 0.79
N TYR A 37 -26.96 11.23 0.89
CA TYR A 37 -27.83 10.06 1.09
C TYR A 37 -28.01 9.68 2.57
N ASN A 38 -27.63 10.56 3.51
CA ASN A 38 -27.78 10.34 4.95
C ASN A 38 -27.16 9.02 5.47
N VAL A 39 -26.04 8.60 4.88
CA VAL A 39 -25.29 7.43 5.36
C VAL A 39 -24.76 7.71 6.76
N ASN A 40 -25.11 6.87 7.72
CA ASN A 40 -24.60 6.97 9.09
C ASN A 40 -23.12 6.52 9.14
N ILE A 41 -22.21 7.48 9.30
CA ILE A 41 -20.77 7.24 9.36
C ILE A 41 -20.30 7.32 10.82
N LEU A 42 -19.87 6.18 11.35
CA LEU A 42 -19.27 6.08 12.68
C LEU A 42 -17.74 5.93 12.53
N LEU A 43 -17.02 6.97 12.95
CA LEU A 43 -15.56 7.04 12.97
C LEU A 43 -15.03 6.63 14.36
N ASN A 44 -13.75 6.29 14.45
CA ASN A 44 -13.12 5.77 15.67
C ASN A 44 -13.83 4.53 16.23
N GLN A 45 -14.44 3.74 15.34
CA GLN A 45 -15.20 2.56 15.69
C GLN A 45 -14.56 1.35 14.99
N GLU A 46 -13.72 0.64 15.73
CA GLU A 46 -13.31 -0.70 15.33
C GLU A 46 -14.49 -1.66 15.50
N VAL A 47 -14.66 -2.55 14.53
CA VAL A 47 -15.78 -3.50 14.49
C VAL A 47 -15.25 -4.88 14.83
N THR A 48 -15.88 -5.51 15.81
CA THR A 48 -15.64 -6.91 16.19
C THR A 48 -16.89 -7.76 15.93
N SER A 49 -16.75 -9.08 16.05
CA SER A 49 -17.90 -10.00 16.05
C SER A 49 -18.97 -9.59 17.06
N ASP A 50 -18.57 -9.13 18.25
CA ASP A 50 -19.49 -8.73 19.31
C ASP A 50 -20.25 -7.45 18.94
N THR A 51 -19.57 -6.49 18.32
CA THR A 51 -20.23 -5.27 17.79
C THR A 51 -21.33 -5.65 16.79
N ILE A 52 -21.09 -6.64 15.92
CA ILE A 52 -22.07 -7.11 14.94
C ILE A 52 -23.24 -7.80 15.64
N LYS A 53 -22.98 -8.65 16.63
CA LYS A 53 -24.01 -9.32 17.44
C LYS A 53 -24.92 -8.35 18.19
N GLU A 54 -24.36 -7.26 18.70
CA GLU A 54 -25.10 -6.21 19.40
C GLU A 54 -25.97 -5.38 18.44
N ASN A 55 -25.43 -4.99 17.28
CA ASN A 55 -26.12 -4.15 16.31
C ASN A 55 -27.15 -4.93 15.46
N LYS A 56 -27.01 -6.25 15.34
CA LYS A 56 -27.90 -7.15 14.59
C LYS A 56 -28.24 -6.64 13.18
N PRO A 57 -27.23 -6.33 12.33
CA PRO A 57 -27.49 -5.92 10.96
C PRO A 57 -28.05 -7.09 10.13
N ASP A 58 -28.90 -6.79 9.14
CA ASP A 58 -29.39 -7.80 8.19
C ASP A 58 -28.24 -8.31 7.30
N ILE A 59 -27.36 -7.40 6.86
CA ILE A 59 -26.23 -7.69 5.97
C ILE A 59 -24.96 -7.01 6.50
N VAL A 60 -23.83 -7.71 6.45
CA VAL A 60 -22.50 -7.17 6.75
C VAL A 60 -21.61 -7.17 5.52
N ILE A 61 -21.07 -6.00 5.17
CA ILE A 61 -20.07 -5.87 4.10
C ILE A 61 -18.71 -5.58 4.74
N VAL A 62 -17.79 -6.55 4.66
CA VAL A 62 -16.42 -6.46 5.16
C VAL A 62 -15.52 -5.86 4.07
N ALA A 63 -15.14 -4.60 4.27
CA ALA A 63 -14.27 -3.82 3.39
C ALA A 63 -13.01 -3.32 4.14
N THR A 64 -12.44 -4.17 4.99
CA THR A 64 -11.34 -3.89 5.93
C THR A 64 -9.96 -3.71 5.30
N GLY A 65 -9.86 -3.88 3.98
CA GLY A 65 -8.65 -3.66 3.20
C GLY A 65 -7.54 -4.69 3.46
N ALA A 66 -6.30 -4.24 3.31
CA ALA A 66 -5.10 -5.05 3.48
C ALA A 66 -4.01 -4.30 4.28
N THR A 67 -3.04 -5.05 4.81
CA THR A 67 -1.89 -4.51 5.56
C THR A 67 -0.56 -4.82 4.88
N PRO A 68 0.48 -3.98 5.05
CA PRO A 68 1.79 -4.22 4.46
C PRO A 68 2.37 -5.59 4.85
N HIS A 69 2.89 -6.31 3.86
CA HIS A 69 3.56 -7.58 4.09
C HIS A 69 5.06 -7.36 4.26
N LEU A 70 5.61 -7.84 5.37
CA LEU A 70 7.06 -7.96 5.58
C LEU A 70 7.52 -9.40 5.28
N PRO A 71 8.59 -9.59 4.49
CA PRO A 71 9.15 -10.92 4.23
C PRO A 71 9.76 -11.50 5.52
N GLY A 72 9.92 -12.83 5.58
CA GLY A 72 10.35 -13.51 6.82
C GLY A 72 11.75 -13.12 7.33
N PHE A 73 12.60 -12.54 6.48
CA PHE A 73 13.92 -12.02 6.87
C PHE A 73 13.89 -10.57 7.37
N ALA A 74 12.75 -9.87 7.28
CA ALA A 74 12.63 -8.52 7.79
C ALA A 74 12.52 -8.51 9.31
N ALA A 75 13.23 -7.58 9.95
CA ALA A 75 13.06 -7.32 11.38
C ALA A 75 11.66 -6.78 11.69
N LYS A 76 11.16 -6.99 12.91
CA LYS A 76 9.83 -6.53 13.34
C LYS A 76 9.61 -5.03 13.17
N ASP A 77 10.64 -4.23 13.42
CA ASP A 77 10.60 -2.76 13.36
C ASP A 77 11.10 -2.22 12.01
N SER A 78 11.01 -3.04 10.95
CA SER A 78 11.40 -2.64 9.60
C SER A 78 10.51 -1.52 9.06
N ILE A 79 11.11 -0.58 8.34
CA ILE A 79 10.38 0.52 7.70
C ILE A 79 9.64 -0.01 6.48
N ASN A 80 8.31 0.05 6.49
CA ASN A 80 7.47 -0.22 5.33
C ASN A 80 7.21 1.07 4.53
N ALA A 81 7.00 0.91 3.22
CA ALA A 81 6.70 2.01 2.31
C ALA A 81 5.48 2.84 2.73
N HIS A 82 4.48 2.21 3.34
CA HIS A 82 3.27 2.90 3.79
C HIS A 82 3.57 3.85 4.95
N ASP A 83 4.50 3.53 5.85
CA ASP A 83 4.89 4.40 6.96
C ASP A 83 5.65 5.63 6.46
N VAL A 84 6.41 5.50 5.37
CA VAL A 84 7.08 6.63 4.70
C VAL A 84 6.08 7.53 3.99
N LEU A 85 5.21 6.95 3.15
CA LEU A 85 4.21 7.71 2.38
C LEU A 85 3.13 8.34 3.26
N SER A 86 2.86 7.78 4.44
CA SER A 86 1.96 8.37 5.44
C SER A 86 2.63 9.40 6.34
N GLU A 87 3.92 9.70 6.13
CA GLU A 87 4.74 10.64 6.91
C GLU A 87 4.95 10.22 8.37
N LYS A 88 4.59 8.99 8.75
CA LYS A 88 4.88 8.42 10.07
C LYS A 88 6.38 8.22 10.26
N VAL A 89 7.10 7.87 9.19
CA VAL A 89 8.56 7.77 9.16
C VAL A 89 9.11 8.78 8.17
N SER A 90 9.89 9.75 8.66
CA SER A 90 10.53 10.77 7.82
C SER A 90 11.95 10.34 7.44
N ILE A 91 12.27 10.39 6.15
CA ILE A 91 13.61 10.10 5.61
C ILE A 91 14.06 11.34 4.83
N PRO A 92 14.71 12.33 5.48
CA PRO A 92 15.05 13.60 4.86
C PRO A 92 16.21 13.51 3.85
N GLY A 93 16.98 12.42 3.87
CA GLY A 93 18.14 12.20 3.01
C GLY A 93 18.86 10.90 3.37
N GLY A 94 19.76 10.46 2.51
CA GLY A 94 20.59 9.27 2.70
C GLY A 94 20.69 8.40 1.46
N ASN A 95 21.20 7.18 1.66
CA ASN A 95 21.23 6.14 0.65
C ASN A 95 20.18 5.08 1.00
N VAL A 96 19.12 4.99 0.21
CA VAL A 96 17.91 4.25 0.54
C VAL A 96 17.72 3.08 -0.41
N ALA A 97 17.64 1.88 0.14
CA ALA A 97 17.18 0.71 -0.61
C ALA A 97 15.66 0.57 -0.48
N ILE A 98 14.97 0.38 -1.59
CA ILE A 98 13.55 0.06 -1.66
C ILE A 98 13.41 -1.37 -2.16
N ILE A 99 12.89 -2.26 -1.32
CA ILE A 99 12.70 -3.69 -1.63
C ILE A 99 11.30 -3.87 -2.21
N GLY A 100 11.22 -4.19 -3.49
CA GLY A 100 9.99 -4.26 -4.28
C GLY A 100 9.87 -3.08 -5.23
N GLY A 101 9.71 -3.40 -6.51
CA GLY A 101 9.54 -2.50 -7.63
C GLY A 101 8.11 -2.50 -8.20
N GLY A 102 7.12 -2.92 -7.43
CA GLY A 102 5.72 -2.65 -7.76
C GLY A 102 5.38 -1.15 -7.66
N MET A 103 4.12 -0.80 -7.94
CA MET A 103 3.61 0.58 -7.89
C MET A 103 4.00 1.33 -6.63
N VAL A 104 3.80 0.72 -5.45
CA VAL A 104 4.12 1.34 -4.16
C VAL A 104 5.63 1.63 -4.01
N GLY A 105 6.49 0.72 -4.47
CA GLY A 105 7.94 0.90 -4.38
C GLY A 105 8.46 2.02 -5.27
N ILE A 106 7.97 2.09 -6.51
CA ILE A 106 8.25 3.18 -7.44
C ILE A 106 7.79 4.52 -6.85
N GLU A 107 6.56 4.60 -6.37
CA GLU A 107 5.99 5.83 -5.81
C GLU A 107 6.69 6.27 -4.53
N THR A 108 7.16 5.32 -3.72
CA THR A 108 7.98 5.62 -2.53
C THR A 108 9.33 6.20 -2.92
N ALA A 109 10.01 5.62 -3.92
CA ALA A 109 11.27 6.17 -4.42
C ALA A 109 11.07 7.59 -4.96
N GLU A 110 10.02 7.81 -5.74
CA GLU A 110 9.70 9.12 -6.31
C GLU A 110 9.39 10.15 -5.22
N TYR A 111 8.56 9.76 -4.25
CA TYR A 111 8.24 10.58 -3.08
C TYR A 111 9.50 11.02 -2.33
N LEU A 112 10.43 10.09 -2.08
CA LEU A 112 11.69 10.38 -1.39
C LEU A 112 12.57 11.33 -2.19
N THR A 113 12.70 11.13 -3.51
CA THR A 113 13.53 12.01 -4.35
C THR A 113 13.00 13.44 -4.44
N ILE A 114 11.67 13.62 -4.45
CA ILE A 114 11.03 14.93 -4.56
C ILE A 114 11.01 15.67 -3.21
N ASN A 115 10.83 14.95 -2.10
CA ASN A 115 10.69 15.55 -0.76
C ASN A 115 11.98 15.54 0.06
N ALA A 116 13.11 15.15 -0.53
CA ALA A 116 14.40 15.16 0.14
C ALA A 116 14.77 16.57 0.61
N LYS A 117 15.28 16.66 1.85
CA LYS A 117 15.86 17.88 2.44
C LYS A 117 17.39 17.86 2.44
N GLY A 118 18.00 16.75 2.04
CA GLY A 118 19.44 16.55 1.91
C GLY A 118 19.77 15.61 0.74
N PRO A 119 21.04 15.20 0.60
CA PRO A 119 21.45 14.26 -0.45
C PRO A 119 20.60 12.98 -0.40
N MET A 120 20.00 12.60 -1.52
CA MET A 120 19.15 11.41 -1.62
C MET A 120 19.64 10.53 -2.76
N MET A 121 19.96 9.28 -2.44
CA MET A 121 20.20 8.21 -3.39
C MET A 121 19.20 7.11 -3.13
N THR A 122 18.55 6.63 -4.18
CA THR A 122 17.54 5.58 -4.11
C THR A 122 17.98 4.40 -4.98
N THR A 123 17.81 3.19 -4.46
CA THR A 123 18.01 1.94 -5.21
C THR A 123 16.78 1.07 -5.04
N ILE A 124 16.04 0.83 -6.12
CA ILE A 124 14.92 -0.12 -6.15
C ILE A 124 15.45 -1.50 -6.49
N ILE A 125 15.10 -2.50 -5.68
CA ILE A 125 15.50 -3.90 -5.85
C ILE A 125 14.24 -4.73 -6.09
N GLU A 126 14.13 -5.29 -7.29
CA GLU A 126 12.99 -6.07 -7.77
C GLU A 126 13.44 -7.47 -8.20
N MET A 127 12.74 -8.49 -7.72
CA MET A 127 13.03 -9.90 -8.04
C MET A 127 12.51 -10.31 -9.42
N ALA A 128 11.43 -9.66 -9.89
CA ALA A 128 10.87 -9.86 -11.21
C ALA A 128 11.78 -9.32 -12.33
N ASP A 129 11.45 -9.70 -13.56
CA ASP A 129 12.14 -9.26 -14.77
C ASP A 129 11.91 -7.78 -15.12
N SER A 130 10.79 -7.25 -14.63
CA SER A 130 10.26 -5.94 -14.96
C SER A 130 9.79 -5.21 -13.71
N ILE A 131 9.69 -3.88 -13.82
CA ILE A 131 9.28 -2.99 -12.75
C ILE A 131 7.93 -2.33 -13.08
N GLY A 132 7.22 -1.86 -12.07
CA GLY A 132 6.00 -1.08 -12.24
C GLY A 132 4.79 -1.95 -12.54
N GLN A 133 4.80 -3.21 -12.12
CA GLN A 133 3.65 -4.10 -12.28
C GLN A 133 2.39 -3.46 -11.66
N GLY A 134 1.33 -3.45 -12.44
CA GLY A 134 0.06 -2.78 -12.13
C GLY A 134 0.02 -1.27 -12.44
N MET A 135 1.13 -0.61 -12.75
CA MET A 135 1.08 0.81 -13.13
C MET A 135 0.68 0.97 -14.60
N VAL A 136 -0.29 1.86 -14.85
CA VAL A 136 -0.62 2.24 -16.23
C VAL A 136 0.55 2.99 -16.88
N PRO A 137 0.84 2.77 -18.19
CA PRO A 137 2.00 3.39 -18.86
C PRO A 137 2.06 4.91 -18.75
N ASN A 138 0.90 5.58 -18.79
CA ASN A 138 0.79 7.03 -18.67
C ASN A 138 1.27 7.57 -17.32
N ASN A 139 1.32 6.73 -16.29
CA ASN A 139 1.93 7.06 -15.00
C ASN A 139 3.36 6.53 -14.91
N LEU A 140 3.58 5.27 -15.32
CA LEU A 140 4.88 4.61 -15.20
C LEU A 140 5.98 5.34 -15.98
N VAL A 141 5.78 5.62 -17.26
CA VAL A 141 6.81 6.23 -18.13
C VAL A 141 7.31 7.57 -17.58
N PRO A 142 6.44 8.55 -17.26
CA PRO A 142 6.92 9.82 -16.74
C PRO A 142 7.53 9.71 -15.33
N THR A 143 7.05 8.80 -14.47
CA THR A 143 7.70 8.52 -13.17
C THR A 143 9.10 7.95 -13.36
N MET A 144 9.28 7.00 -14.27
CA MET A 144 10.60 6.42 -14.56
C MET A 144 11.58 7.46 -15.12
N GLN A 145 11.11 8.38 -15.97
CA GLN A 145 11.93 9.50 -16.46
C GLN A 145 12.42 10.38 -15.30
N ARG A 146 11.55 10.72 -14.34
CA ARG A 146 11.92 11.53 -13.16
C ARG A 146 12.87 10.77 -12.25
N LEU A 147 12.62 9.49 -11.98
CA LEU A 147 13.52 8.65 -11.20
C LEU A 147 14.92 8.57 -11.83
N ALA A 148 15.01 8.44 -13.15
CA ALA A 148 16.27 8.46 -13.88
C ALA A 148 16.99 9.82 -13.78
N GLN A 149 16.26 10.94 -13.88
CA GLN A 149 16.81 12.29 -13.69
C GLN A 149 17.38 12.49 -12.27
N HIS A 150 16.79 11.85 -11.26
CA HIS A 150 17.29 11.84 -9.88
C HIS A 150 18.37 10.78 -9.62
N GLY A 151 18.80 10.01 -10.63
CA GLY A 151 19.84 9.00 -10.48
C GLY A 151 19.41 7.77 -9.67
N THR A 152 18.10 7.49 -9.60
CA THR A 152 17.58 6.27 -8.96
C THR A 152 18.12 5.05 -9.66
N LYS A 153 18.78 4.16 -8.93
CA LYS A 153 19.22 2.86 -9.44
C LYS A 153 18.09 1.86 -9.39
N ILE A 154 17.95 1.04 -10.43
CA ILE A 154 16.91 0.02 -10.49
C ILE A 154 17.57 -1.30 -10.84
N LEU A 155 17.38 -2.30 -9.97
CA LEU A 155 17.93 -3.64 -10.10
C LEU A 155 16.75 -4.61 -10.25
N THR A 156 16.46 -5.05 -11.47
CA THR A 156 15.53 -6.16 -11.74
C THR A 156 16.26 -7.50 -11.66
N HIS A 157 15.53 -8.62 -11.75
CA HIS A 157 16.08 -9.97 -11.59
C HIS A 157 16.96 -10.11 -10.33
N THR A 158 16.63 -9.38 -9.27
CA THR A 158 17.47 -9.26 -8.07
C THR A 158 16.62 -9.59 -6.86
N LYS A 159 16.74 -10.83 -6.38
CA LYS A 159 16.01 -11.33 -5.22
C LYS A 159 16.78 -11.04 -3.94
N VAL A 160 16.14 -10.40 -2.96
CA VAL A 160 16.71 -10.25 -1.62
C VAL A 160 16.60 -11.59 -0.88
N LEU A 161 17.73 -12.08 -0.39
CA LEU A 161 17.82 -13.32 0.38
C LEU A 161 17.78 -13.04 1.89
N ASN A 162 18.57 -12.06 2.33
CA ASN A 162 18.71 -11.70 3.73
C ASN A 162 19.21 -10.26 3.88
N ILE A 163 19.03 -9.67 5.06
CA ILE A 163 19.51 -8.33 5.39
C ILE A 163 20.21 -8.37 6.76
N ASN A 164 21.50 -8.03 6.77
CA ASN A 164 22.34 -8.04 7.97
C ASN A 164 23.12 -6.72 8.06
N ASN A 165 22.98 -5.97 9.17
CA ASN A 165 23.70 -4.71 9.42
C ASN A 165 23.66 -3.73 8.23
N ASN A 166 22.47 -3.48 7.66
CA ASN A 166 22.24 -2.64 6.48
C ASN A 166 22.96 -3.09 5.19
N ALA A 167 23.50 -4.30 5.17
CA ALA A 167 23.92 -4.95 3.95
C ALA A 167 22.85 -5.93 3.49
N ILE A 168 22.54 -5.87 2.19
CA ILE A 168 21.48 -6.63 1.55
C ILE A 168 22.15 -7.74 0.75
N GLU A 169 21.93 -8.98 1.15
CA GLU A 169 22.33 -10.15 0.39
C GLU A 169 21.28 -10.38 -0.71
N VAL A 170 21.72 -10.35 -1.96
CA VAL A 170 20.87 -10.52 -3.12
C VAL A 170 21.36 -11.65 -4.00
N GLU A 171 20.46 -12.28 -4.72
CA GLU A 171 20.76 -13.17 -5.83
C GLU A 171 20.30 -12.51 -7.12
N SER A 172 21.21 -12.35 -8.08
CA SER A 172 20.89 -11.88 -9.42
C SER A 172 21.44 -12.82 -10.47
N TYR A 173 20.57 -13.30 -11.37
CA TYR A 173 20.91 -14.31 -12.37
C TYR A 173 21.63 -15.55 -11.78
N GLY A 174 21.18 -16.01 -10.61
CA GLY A 174 21.76 -17.16 -9.90
C GLY A 174 23.11 -16.88 -9.23
N LYS A 175 23.58 -15.63 -9.22
CA LYS A 175 24.83 -15.24 -8.56
C LYS A 175 24.53 -14.46 -7.28
N PRO A 176 24.96 -14.95 -6.10
CA PRO A 176 24.86 -14.18 -4.87
C PRO A 176 25.80 -12.98 -4.92
N THR A 177 25.31 -11.82 -4.48
CA THR A 177 26.06 -10.57 -4.38
C THR A 177 25.60 -9.82 -3.12
N LYS A 178 26.44 -8.92 -2.61
CA LYS A 178 26.13 -8.10 -1.45
C LYS A 178 26.06 -6.63 -1.86
N LEU A 179 24.98 -5.97 -1.50
CA LEU A 179 24.82 -4.53 -1.63
C LEU A 179 24.98 -3.89 -0.24
N SER A 180 25.68 -2.77 -0.14
CA SER A 180 26.02 -2.14 1.14
C SER A 180 26.00 -0.62 1.06
N GLY A 181 26.09 0.03 2.22
CA GLY A 181 26.15 1.49 2.33
C GLY A 181 24.77 2.16 2.36
N PHE A 182 23.70 1.39 2.55
CA PHE A 182 22.36 1.95 2.75
C PHE A 182 22.23 2.48 4.17
N THR A 183 21.71 3.69 4.29
CA THR A 183 21.32 4.28 5.58
C THR A 183 19.91 3.85 5.97
N HIS A 184 19.06 3.53 5.00
CA HIS A 184 17.68 3.08 5.23
C HIS A 184 17.32 1.95 4.26
N ILE A 185 16.48 1.03 4.73
CA ILE A 185 15.90 -0.05 3.93
C ILE A 185 14.39 0.02 4.11
N ILE A 186 13.67 0.15 2.99
CA ILE A 186 12.22 0.29 2.96
C ILE A 186 11.62 -0.92 2.26
N TYR A 187 10.61 -1.52 2.88
CA TYR A 187 9.91 -2.67 2.33
C TYR A 187 8.62 -2.24 1.60
N ALA A 188 8.56 -2.55 0.31
CA ALA A 188 7.41 -2.39 -0.58
C ALA A 188 7.00 -3.76 -1.16
N THR A 189 7.03 -4.80 -0.34
CA THR A 189 6.89 -6.23 -0.71
C THR A 189 5.44 -6.71 -0.76
N GLY A 190 4.51 -5.84 -1.15
CA GLY A 190 3.08 -6.15 -1.26
C GLY A 190 2.32 -6.05 0.08
N VAL A 191 1.09 -6.55 0.06
CA VAL A 191 0.13 -6.47 1.18
C VAL A 191 -0.56 -7.81 1.41
N LYS A 192 -1.13 -8.01 2.59
CA LYS A 192 -1.96 -9.17 2.96
C LYS A 192 -3.38 -8.73 3.30
N PRO A 193 -4.41 -9.44 2.79
CA PRO A 193 -5.81 -9.18 3.14
C PRO A 193 -6.06 -9.13 4.65
N GLN A 194 -7.04 -8.33 5.06
CA GLN A 194 -7.57 -8.29 6.42
C GLN A 194 -8.98 -8.88 6.48
N ASN A 195 -9.13 -10.16 6.15
CA ASN A 195 -10.42 -10.86 6.09
C ASN A 195 -10.83 -11.58 7.38
N HIS A 196 -10.08 -11.48 8.48
CA HIS A 196 -10.38 -12.20 9.72
C HIS A 196 -11.82 -12.00 10.22
N LEU A 197 -12.29 -10.75 10.24
CA LEU A 197 -13.66 -10.44 10.66
C LEU A 197 -14.71 -11.12 9.78
N TYR A 198 -14.47 -11.23 8.47
CA TYR A 198 -15.36 -11.95 7.56
C TYR A 198 -15.38 -13.44 7.89
N ASP A 199 -14.21 -14.04 8.10
CA ASP A 199 -14.10 -15.46 8.43
C ASP A 199 -14.79 -15.81 9.74
N GLU A 200 -14.78 -14.90 10.73
CA GLU A 200 -15.47 -15.06 12.01
C GLU A 200 -17.00 -15.03 11.91
N ILE A 201 -17.56 -14.23 10.99
CA ILE A 201 -19.01 -13.92 11.02
C ILE A 201 -19.81 -14.57 9.89
N LYS A 202 -19.17 -15.05 8.83
CA LYS A 202 -19.84 -15.49 7.58
C LYS A 202 -20.84 -16.64 7.75
N GLU A 203 -20.77 -17.39 8.85
CA GLU A 203 -21.72 -18.45 9.18
C GLU A 203 -22.86 -17.98 10.09
N GLU A 204 -22.71 -16.80 10.72
CA GLU A 204 -23.67 -16.27 11.71
C GLU A 204 -24.57 -15.16 11.14
N VAL A 205 -24.09 -14.42 10.14
CA VAL A 205 -24.81 -13.32 9.48
C VAL A 205 -24.54 -13.36 7.99
N GLU A 206 -25.47 -12.85 7.19
CA GLU A 206 -25.25 -12.67 5.76
C GLU A 206 -24.09 -11.67 5.55
N ALA A 207 -22.93 -12.19 5.17
CA ALA A 207 -21.70 -11.43 5.08
C ALA A 207 -21.04 -11.53 3.70
N TYR A 208 -20.50 -10.40 3.24
CA TYR A 208 -19.75 -10.29 2.00
C TYR A 208 -18.37 -9.66 2.25
N CYS A 209 -17.32 -10.20 1.64
CA CYS A 209 -15.97 -9.64 1.70
C CYS A 209 -15.62 -8.99 0.37
N ILE A 210 -15.24 -7.71 0.38
CA ILE A 210 -14.98 -6.92 -0.85
C ILE A 210 -13.65 -6.16 -0.79
N GLY A 211 -13.21 -5.67 -1.95
CA GLY A 211 -11.95 -4.93 -2.10
C GLY A 211 -10.73 -5.72 -1.64
N ASP A 212 -9.72 -5.02 -1.14
CA ASP A 212 -8.46 -5.65 -0.73
C ASP A 212 -8.58 -6.62 0.45
N ALA A 213 -9.70 -6.56 1.19
CA ALA A 213 -10.00 -7.57 2.22
C ALA A 213 -10.30 -8.93 1.60
N SER A 214 -10.89 -8.97 0.41
CA SER A 214 -11.15 -10.22 -0.31
C SER A 214 -9.92 -10.62 -1.13
N GLN A 215 -9.46 -9.72 -2.00
CA GLN A 215 -8.31 -9.94 -2.85
C GLN A 215 -7.61 -8.61 -3.12
N PRO A 216 -6.32 -8.44 -2.78
CA PRO A 216 -5.62 -7.19 -3.00
C PRO A 216 -5.52 -6.90 -4.49
N ALA A 217 -5.93 -5.70 -4.88
CA ALA A 217 -5.98 -5.28 -6.29
C ALA A 217 -5.71 -3.77 -6.40
N GLN A 218 -6.19 -3.12 -7.47
CA GLN A 218 -6.13 -1.67 -7.58
C GLN A 218 -7.43 -1.05 -7.09
N ALA A 219 -7.41 0.28 -6.94
CA ALA A 219 -8.57 1.04 -6.49
C ALA A 219 -9.79 0.83 -7.40
N LEU A 220 -9.58 0.61 -8.70
CA LEU A 220 -10.67 0.38 -9.65
C LEU A 220 -11.41 -0.93 -9.36
N GLU A 221 -10.68 -2.01 -9.09
CA GLU A 221 -11.25 -3.31 -8.74
C GLU A 221 -11.95 -3.25 -7.38
N ALA A 222 -11.38 -2.54 -6.40
CA ALA A 222 -12.02 -2.34 -5.12
C ALA A 222 -13.38 -1.62 -5.27
N VAL A 223 -13.44 -0.55 -6.07
CA VAL A 223 -14.69 0.16 -6.37
C VAL A 223 -15.66 -0.71 -7.15
N ARG A 224 -15.17 -1.45 -8.16
CA ARG A 224 -15.99 -2.34 -8.96
C ARG A 224 -16.66 -3.40 -8.11
N SER A 225 -15.91 -4.03 -7.19
CA SER A 225 -16.45 -5.05 -6.29
C SER A 225 -17.58 -4.51 -5.40
N ALA A 226 -17.46 -3.27 -4.91
CA ALA A 226 -18.50 -2.63 -4.14
C ALA A 226 -19.74 -2.30 -5.00
N TYR A 227 -19.52 -1.81 -6.23
CA TYR A 227 -20.59 -1.49 -7.15
C TYR A 227 -21.38 -2.74 -7.57
N GLU A 228 -20.68 -3.80 -7.99
CA GLU A 228 -21.29 -5.07 -8.40
C GLU A 228 -22.09 -5.71 -7.26
N LEU A 229 -21.54 -5.74 -6.05
CA LEU A 229 -22.29 -6.23 -4.89
C LEU A 229 -23.56 -5.39 -4.66
N SER A 230 -23.46 -4.06 -4.69
CA SER A 230 -24.59 -3.17 -4.43
C SER A 230 -25.74 -3.28 -5.45
N MET A 231 -25.47 -3.76 -6.67
CA MET A 231 -26.51 -3.97 -7.69
C MET A 231 -27.23 -5.32 -7.53
N ASN A 232 -26.67 -6.23 -6.74
CA ASN A 232 -27.17 -7.59 -6.52
C ASN A 232 -27.79 -7.80 -5.12
N LEU A 233 -27.73 -6.78 -4.25
CA LEU A 233 -28.44 -6.72 -2.97
C LEU A 233 -29.81 -6.05 -3.18
#